data_AF-A0A8J2JHJ7-F1
#
_entry.id   AF-A0A8J2JHJ7-F1
#
_cell.length_a   1.000
_cell.length_b   1.000
_cell.length_c   1.000
_cell.angle_alpha   90.00
_cell.angle_beta   90.00
_cell.angle_gamma   90.00
#
_symmetry.space_group_name_H-M   'P 1'
#
loop_
_entity.id
_entity.type
_entity.pdbx_description
1 polymer ?
#
loop_
_entity_poly.entity_id
_entity_poly.type
_entity_poly.pdbx_seq_one_letter_code
_entity_poly.pdbx_strand_id
1 'polypeptide(L)'
;MYDAAACVNVLILAYRLKQEEKVRDTEDYVSDWLISGKWKNGTLYYPTGLAFLYFLSVLIKSNKKARARFESHVLKSVKDCSVKFPLDFAFKKLILDNLQVEEPNDARKLEKELLNMQKEDGSWPADAAWWHKDKVYWGGEGISTIFALAALISS
;
A
#
# COMPACT_ATOMS: atom_id res chain seq x y z
N MET A 1 -10.20 9.13 -16.63
CA MET A 1 -9.04 9.00 -15.71
C MET A 1 -9.14 7.64 -15.06
N TYR A 2 -8.08 6.82 -15.13
CA TYR A 2 -8.05 5.50 -14.52
C TYR A 2 -7.56 5.58 -13.07
N ASP A 3 -8.03 4.67 -12.21
CA ASP A 3 -7.54 4.59 -10.85
C ASP A 3 -6.11 4.03 -10.82
N ALA A 4 -5.16 4.77 -10.24
CA ALA A 4 -3.76 4.38 -10.25
C ALA A 4 -3.48 3.10 -9.44
N ALA A 5 -4.19 2.86 -8.33
CA ALA A 5 -4.05 1.64 -7.56
C ALA A 5 -4.61 0.42 -8.32
N ALA A 6 -5.74 0.58 -9.02
CA ALA A 6 -6.27 -0.44 -9.92
C ALA A 6 -5.32 -0.73 -11.09
N CYS A 7 -4.67 0.30 -11.67
CA CYS A 7 -3.63 0.11 -12.68
C CYS A 7 -2.47 -0.73 -12.14
N VAL A 8 -2.04 -0.53 -10.89
CA VAL A 8 -1.01 -1.38 -10.27
C VAL A 8 -1.49 -2.83 -10.16
N ASN A 9 -2.74 -3.08 -9.80
CA ASN A 9 -3.30 -4.44 -9.77
C ASN A 9 -3.28 -5.11 -11.17
N VAL A 10 -3.55 -4.34 -12.23
CA VAL A 10 -3.40 -4.82 -13.61
C VAL A 10 -1.94 -5.17 -13.91
N LEU A 11 -0.97 -4.34 -13.49
CA LEU A 11 0.45 -4.65 -13.62
C LEU A 11 0.82 -5.93 -12.85
N ILE A 12 0.37 -6.10 -11.61
CA ILE A 12 0.60 -7.34 -10.83
C ILE A 12 0.14 -8.56 -11.62
N LEU A 13 -1.06 -8.50 -12.21
CA LEU A 13 -1.57 -9.60 -13.04
C LEU A 13 -0.73 -9.82 -14.29
N ALA A 14 -0.41 -8.76 -15.04
CA ALA A 14 0.37 -8.85 -16.26
C ALA A 14 1.77 -9.45 -16.02
N TYR A 15 2.45 -8.99 -14.98
CA TYR A 15 3.75 -9.52 -14.57
C TYR A 15 3.69 -10.98 -14.13
N ARG A 16 2.64 -11.39 -13.41
CA ARG A 16 2.42 -12.80 -13.04
C ARG A 16 2.20 -13.68 -14.28
N LEU A 17 1.52 -13.15 -15.29
CA LEU A 17 1.26 -13.84 -16.56
C LEU A 17 2.41 -13.73 -17.56
N LYS A 18 3.51 -13.03 -17.23
CA LYS A 18 4.63 -12.73 -18.12
C LYS A 18 4.19 -12.02 -19.41
N GLN A 19 3.27 -11.07 -19.26
CA GLN A 19 2.75 -10.21 -20.33
C GLN A 19 3.03 -8.73 -20.05
N GLU A 20 4.08 -8.42 -19.28
CA GLU A 20 4.44 -7.04 -18.93
C GLU A 20 4.68 -6.15 -20.17
N GLU A 21 5.08 -6.74 -21.30
CA GLU A 21 5.29 -6.04 -22.57
C GLU A 21 4.00 -5.44 -23.16
N LYS A 22 2.83 -5.99 -22.81
CA LYS A 22 1.52 -5.51 -23.30
C LYS A 22 0.97 -4.35 -22.48
N VAL A 23 1.58 -4.03 -21.35
CA VAL A 23 1.08 -3.04 -20.38
C VAL A 23 2.09 -1.93 -20.11
N ARG A 24 3.05 -1.69 -21.02
CA ARG A 24 4.08 -0.64 -20.87
C ARG A 24 3.48 0.74 -20.62
N ASP A 25 2.44 1.12 -21.35
CA ASP A 25 1.75 2.41 -21.14
C ASP A 25 1.14 2.52 -19.73
N THR A 26 0.72 1.39 -19.15
CA THR A 26 0.22 1.34 -17.77
C THR A 26 1.36 1.46 -16.77
N GLU A 27 2.54 0.89 -17.05
CA GLU A 27 3.73 1.09 -16.22
C GLU A 27 4.17 2.55 -16.21
N ASP A 28 4.20 3.19 -17.38
CA ASP A 28 4.58 4.60 -17.52
C ASP A 28 3.58 5.48 -16.78
N TYR A 29 2.28 5.22 -16.92
CA TYR A 29 1.23 5.90 -16.16
C TYR A 29 1.42 5.78 -14.63
N VAL A 30 1.72 4.58 -14.13
CA VAL A 30 1.96 4.33 -12.70
C VAL A 30 3.24 5.02 -12.23
N SER A 31 4.29 5.00 -13.06
CA SER A 31 5.55 5.69 -12.81
C SER A 31 5.34 7.20 -12.66
N ASP A 32 4.60 7.80 -13.59
CA ASP A 32 4.27 9.24 -13.56
C ASP A 32 3.47 9.60 -12.31
N TRP A 33 2.50 8.77 -11.93
CA TRP A 33 1.74 8.97 -10.69
C TRP A 33 2.65 8.95 -9.46
N LEU A 34 3.51 7.93 -9.36
CA LEU A 34 4.45 7.78 -8.25
C LEU A 34 5.38 8.99 -8.13
N ILE A 35 6.02 9.39 -9.22
CA ILE A 35 7.00 10.48 -9.27
C ILE A 35 6.35 11.84 -9.02
N SER A 36 5.19 12.10 -9.64
CA SER A 36 4.48 13.38 -9.47
C SER A 36 3.82 13.55 -8.10
N GLY A 37 3.69 12.47 -7.32
CA GLY A 37 3.05 12.52 -6.00
C GLY A 37 1.53 12.66 -6.05
N LYS A 38 0.88 12.44 -7.20
CA LYS A 38 -0.59 12.52 -7.36
C LYS A 38 -1.34 11.58 -6.43
N TRP A 39 -0.71 10.49 -6.00
CA TRP A 39 -1.26 9.48 -5.09
C TRP A 39 -1.38 9.95 -3.63
N LYS A 40 -0.72 11.06 -3.23
CA LYS A 40 -0.62 11.45 -1.80
C LYS A 40 -1.97 11.64 -1.11
N ASN A 41 -2.98 12.09 -1.85
CA ASN A 41 -4.34 12.32 -1.33
C ASN A 41 -5.29 11.15 -1.64
N GLY A 42 -4.74 9.95 -1.85
CA GLY A 42 -5.49 8.80 -2.32
C GLY A 42 -5.58 8.72 -3.84
N THR A 43 -6.38 7.79 -4.31
CA THR A 43 -6.69 7.57 -5.73
C THR A 43 -8.20 7.67 -5.96
N LEU A 44 -8.68 7.30 -7.14
CA LEU A 44 -10.11 7.37 -7.47
C LEU A 44 -10.96 6.49 -6.54
N TYR A 45 -10.46 5.34 -6.07
CA TYR A 45 -11.18 4.44 -5.17
C TYR A 45 -10.59 4.36 -3.76
N TYR A 46 -9.33 4.72 -3.56
CA TYR A 46 -8.67 4.51 -2.27
C TYR A 46 -8.47 5.85 -1.55
N PRO A 47 -8.98 6.03 -0.32
CA PRO A 47 -8.89 7.31 0.39
C PRO A 47 -7.46 7.65 0.82
N THR A 48 -6.63 6.64 1.07
CA THR A 48 -5.23 6.78 1.46
C THR A 48 -4.30 6.49 0.30
N GLY A 49 -3.27 7.32 0.12
CA GLY A 49 -2.21 7.09 -0.84
C GLY A 49 -1.36 5.86 -0.54
N LEU A 50 -1.38 5.39 0.71
CA LEU A 50 -0.65 4.19 1.13
C LEU A 50 -1.18 2.91 0.48
N ALA A 51 -2.45 2.86 0.07
CA ALA A 51 -2.98 1.72 -0.67
C ALA A 51 -2.30 1.55 -2.04
N PHE A 52 -2.09 2.66 -2.76
CA PHE A 52 -1.34 2.67 -4.02
C PHE A 52 0.10 2.19 -3.83
N LEU A 53 0.80 2.70 -2.81
CA LEU A 53 2.16 2.28 -2.49
C LEU A 53 2.22 0.81 -2.04
N TYR A 54 1.22 0.34 -1.30
CA TYR A 54 1.12 -1.05 -0.87
C TYR A 54 1.02 -1.99 -2.07
N PHE A 55 0.11 -1.75 -3.02
CA PHE A 55 0.04 -2.59 -4.22
C PHE A 55 1.35 -2.55 -5.04
N LEU A 56 2.00 -1.39 -5.12
CA LEU A 56 3.31 -1.29 -5.77
C LEU A 56 4.37 -2.12 -5.06
N SER A 57 4.38 -2.11 -3.72
CA SER A 57 5.30 -2.93 -2.92
C SER A 57 5.06 -4.43 -3.15
N VAL A 58 3.81 -4.86 -3.36
CA VAL A 58 3.48 -6.26 -3.69
C VAL A 58 4.04 -6.63 -5.06
N LEU A 59 3.91 -5.75 -6.05
CA LEU A 59 4.53 -5.93 -7.37
C LEU A 59 6.05 -6.04 -7.25
N ILE A 60 6.69 -5.10 -6.54
CA ILE A 60 8.14 -5.05 -6.30
C ILE A 60 8.66 -6.33 -5.63
N LYS A 61 7.97 -6.81 -4.59
CA LYS A 61 8.33 -8.05 -3.88
C LYS A 61 8.32 -9.27 -4.80
N SER A 62 7.37 -9.31 -5.74
CA SER A 62 7.18 -10.48 -6.61
C SER A 62 8.01 -10.44 -7.91
N ASN A 63 8.61 -9.30 -8.28
CA ASN A 63 9.27 -9.16 -9.58
C ASN A 63 10.51 -8.26 -9.56
N LYS A 64 11.65 -8.79 -10.02
CA LYS A 64 12.94 -8.08 -10.06
C LYS A 64 12.97 -6.87 -11.01
N LYS A 65 12.30 -6.95 -12.17
CA LYS A 65 12.24 -5.82 -13.13
C LYS A 65 11.44 -4.67 -12.54
N ALA A 66 10.28 -4.99 -11.94
CA ALA A 66 9.48 -3.98 -11.25
C ALA A 66 10.22 -3.39 -10.03
N ARG A 67 10.96 -4.20 -9.27
CA ARG A 67 11.84 -3.72 -8.19
C ARG A 67 12.85 -2.70 -8.70
N ALA A 68 13.62 -3.04 -9.74
CA ALA A 68 14.61 -2.15 -10.32
C ALA A 68 14.03 -0.80 -10.79
N ARG A 69 12.76 -0.80 -11.20
CA ARG A 69 12.06 0.38 -11.69
C ARG A 69 11.48 1.27 -10.58
N PHE A 70 10.83 0.67 -9.57
CA PHE A 70 9.96 1.42 -8.65
C PHE A 70 10.50 1.54 -7.22
N GLU A 71 11.39 0.66 -6.78
CA GLU A 71 11.79 0.54 -5.37
C GLU A 71 12.28 1.85 -4.74
N SER A 72 13.23 2.53 -5.37
CA SER A 72 13.82 3.77 -4.84
C SER A 72 12.76 4.87 -4.67
N HIS A 73 11.82 4.96 -5.60
CA HIS A 73 10.73 5.93 -5.56
C HIS A 73 9.68 5.59 -4.51
N VAL A 74 9.32 4.31 -4.35
CA VAL A 74 8.40 3.86 -3.29
C VAL A 74 9.03 4.05 -1.91
N LEU A 75 10.31 3.69 -1.74
CA LEU A 75 11.04 3.86 -0.49
C LEU A 75 11.11 5.33 -0.06
N LYS A 76 11.43 6.23 -0.98
CA LYS A 76 11.40 7.67 -0.72
C LYS A 76 10.00 8.13 -0.32
N SER A 77 8.99 7.70 -1.08
CA SER A 77 7.59 8.10 -0.88
C SER A 77 7.03 7.66 0.48
N VAL A 78 7.29 6.42 0.90
CA VAL A 78 6.74 5.86 2.13
C VAL A 78 7.36 6.50 3.39
N LYS A 79 8.63 6.91 3.33
CA LYS A 79 9.30 7.63 4.43
C LYS A 79 8.59 8.94 4.75
N ASP A 80 8.17 9.67 3.73
CA ASP A 80 7.52 10.98 3.85
C ASP A 80 6.00 10.91 4.17
N CYS A 81 5.39 9.71 4.15
CA CYS A 81 3.98 9.55 4.46
C CYS A 81 3.70 9.64 5.96
N SER A 82 2.81 10.54 6.36
CA SER A 82 2.12 10.48 7.64
C SER A 82 1.14 9.32 7.68
N VAL A 83 1.01 8.68 8.83
CA VAL A 83 0.04 7.61 9.12
C VAL A 83 -0.86 8.07 10.25
N LYS A 84 -2.15 7.72 10.20
CA LYS A 84 -3.12 8.14 11.22
C LYS A 84 -4.06 7.02 11.65
N PHE A 85 -4.52 6.22 10.69
CA PHE A 85 -5.54 5.21 10.93
C PHE A 85 -4.96 3.79 10.88
N PRO A 86 -5.64 2.78 11.45
CA PRO A 86 -5.13 1.40 11.50
C PRO A 86 -4.62 0.87 10.15
N LEU A 87 -5.33 1.14 9.04
CA LEU A 87 -4.88 0.69 7.72
C LEU A 87 -3.65 1.44 7.23
N ASP A 88 -3.49 2.73 7.56
CA ASP A 88 -2.28 3.48 7.21
C ASP A 88 -1.03 2.86 7.86
N PHE A 89 -1.13 2.54 9.16
CA PHE A 89 -0.05 1.90 9.92
C PHE A 89 0.28 0.52 9.35
N ALA A 90 -0.75 -0.30 9.10
CA ALA A 90 -0.60 -1.64 8.54
C ALA A 90 0.03 -1.59 7.14
N PHE A 91 -0.48 -0.75 6.24
CA PHE A 91 0.09 -0.58 4.90
C PHE A 91 1.53 -0.11 4.96
N LYS A 92 1.86 0.89 5.78
CA LYS A 92 3.22 1.39 5.90
C LYS A 92 4.20 0.30 6.34
N LYS A 93 3.83 -0.50 7.36
CA LYS A 93 4.66 -1.64 7.82
C LYS A 93 4.85 -2.67 6.70
N LEU A 94 3.76 -3.11 6.07
CA LEU A 94 3.81 -4.09 4.98
C LEU A 94 4.61 -3.61 3.77
N ILE A 95 4.56 -2.31 3.44
CA ILE A 95 5.39 -1.73 2.38
C ILE A 95 6.86 -1.88 2.74
N LEU A 96 7.27 -1.49 3.96
CA LEU A 96 8.66 -1.57 4.39
C LEU A 96 9.17 -3.02 4.37
N ASP A 97 8.36 -3.98 4.83
CA ASP A 97 8.71 -5.40 4.82
C ASP A 97 8.82 -5.96 3.38
N ASN A 98 7.92 -5.55 2.48
CA ASN A 98 7.98 -5.93 1.07
C ASN A 98 9.21 -5.34 0.34
N LEU A 99 9.68 -4.18 0.79
CA LEU A 99 10.91 -3.55 0.33
C LEU A 99 12.17 -4.10 1.02
N GLN A 100 12.01 -4.92 2.08
CA GLN A 100 13.11 -5.47 2.88
C GLN A 100 13.97 -4.38 3.52
N VAL A 101 13.31 -3.34 4.06
CA VAL A 101 13.99 -2.24 4.74
C VAL A 101 14.32 -2.65 6.17
N GLU A 102 15.61 -2.87 6.44
CA GLU A 102 16.13 -3.17 7.77
C GLU A 102 16.30 -1.89 8.61
N GLU A 103 15.20 -1.19 8.89
CA GLU A 103 15.17 -0.03 9.82
C GLU A 103 14.37 -0.44 11.07
N PRO A 104 15.00 -1.10 12.07
CA PRO A 104 14.27 -1.75 13.16
C PRO A 104 13.45 -0.77 14.01
N ASN A 105 13.88 0.49 14.05
CA ASN A 105 13.21 1.52 14.87
C ASN A 105 11.88 1.96 14.26
N ASP A 106 11.81 2.10 12.93
CA ASP A 106 10.57 2.49 12.24
C ASP A 106 9.55 1.34 12.28
N ALA A 107 10.00 0.12 12.03
CA ALA A 107 9.17 -1.08 12.09
C ALA A 107 8.54 -1.28 13.49
N ARG A 108 9.36 -1.28 14.55
CA ARG A 108 8.89 -1.44 15.93
C ARG A 108 7.95 -0.33 16.37
N LYS A 109 8.15 0.91 15.89
CA LYS A 109 7.25 2.02 16.19
C LYS A 109 5.87 1.77 15.58
N LEU A 110 5.81 1.35 14.32
CA LEU A 110 4.55 1.03 13.64
C LEU A 110 3.82 -0.14 14.33
N GLU A 111 4.55 -1.20 14.71
CA GLU A 111 4.00 -2.34 15.46
C GLU A 111 3.43 -1.91 16.80
N LYS A 112 4.16 -1.10 17.56
CA LYS A 112 3.71 -0.57 18.86
C LYS A 112 2.43 0.25 18.71
N GLU A 113 2.36 1.12 17.72
CA GLU A 113 1.14 1.91 17.46
C GLU A 113 -0.03 1.02 17.03
N LEU A 114 0.19 0.00 16.21
CA LEU A 114 -0.85 -0.99 15.91
C LEU A 114 -1.33 -1.68 17.18
N LEU A 115 -0.44 -2.20 18.03
CA LEU A 115 -0.82 -2.85 19.28
C LEU A 115 -1.58 -1.91 20.24
N ASN A 116 -1.20 -0.63 20.30
CA ASN A 116 -1.93 0.37 21.11
C ASN A 116 -3.35 0.63 20.61
N MET A 117 -3.61 0.41 19.32
CA MET A 117 -4.95 0.55 18.72
C MET A 117 -5.80 -0.73 18.85
N GLN A 118 -5.22 -1.85 19.30
CA GLN A 118 -5.96 -3.09 19.45
C GLN A 118 -7.02 -2.95 20.55
N LYS A 119 -8.26 -3.31 20.22
CA LYS A 119 -9.38 -3.38 21.15
C LYS A 119 -9.26 -4.61 22.05
N GLU A 120 -9.99 -4.61 23.17
CA GLU A 120 -10.01 -5.73 24.13
C GLU A 120 -10.44 -7.07 23.51
N ASP A 121 -11.30 -7.02 22.49
CA ASP A 121 -11.76 -8.20 21.73
C ASP A 121 -10.73 -8.70 20.69
N GLY A 122 -9.56 -8.07 20.62
CA GLY A 122 -8.48 -8.39 19.70
C GLY A 122 -8.60 -7.77 18.31
N SER A 123 -9.67 -7.02 18.02
CA SER A 123 -9.89 -6.33 16.74
C SER A 123 -9.24 -4.94 16.68
N TRP A 124 -9.28 -4.30 15.51
CA TRP A 124 -8.85 -2.91 15.32
C TRP A 124 -10.01 -2.00 14.90
N PRO A 125 -10.01 -0.72 15.30
CA PRO A 125 -11.04 0.24 14.89
C PRO A 125 -11.32 0.20 13.39
N ALA A 126 -12.61 0.29 13.04
CA ALA A 126 -13.04 0.33 11.66
C ALA A 126 -12.39 1.49 10.90
N ASP A 127 -11.86 1.19 9.73
CA ASP A 127 -11.19 2.15 8.85
C ASP A 127 -11.69 1.98 7.41
N ALA A 128 -11.53 3.03 6.61
CA ALA A 128 -11.98 3.10 5.23
C ALA A 128 -10.94 2.47 4.30
N ALA A 129 -11.29 1.34 3.70
CA ALA A 129 -10.41 0.64 2.76
C ALA A 129 -10.56 1.17 1.33
N TRP A 130 -11.79 1.48 0.89
CA TRP A 130 -12.06 2.15 -0.39
C TRP A 130 -13.34 2.99 -0.30
N TRP A 131 -13.58 3.86 -1.27
CA TRP A 131 -14.85 4.56 -1.46
C TRP A 131 -15.46 4.25 -2.81
N HIS A 132 -16.80 4.38 -2.90
CA HIS A 132 -17.46 4.54 -4.18
C HIS A 132 -17.39 6.02 -4.61
N LYS A 133 -17.66 6.29 -5.89
CA LYS A 133 -17.67 7.64 -6.48
C LYS A 133 -18.58 8.63 -5.72
N ASP A 134 -19.57 8.13 -4.99
CA ASP A 134 -20.49 8.90 -4.14
C ASP A 134 -19.98 9.10 -2.70
N LYS A 135 -18.68 8.86 -2.44
CA LYS A 135 -18.02 8.93 -1.12
C LYS A 135 -18.66 8.05 -0.04
N VAL A 136 -19.38 7.01 -0.44
CA VAL A 136 -19.76 5.92 0.47
C VAL A 136 -18.49 5.15 0.80
N TYR A 137 -18.09 5.21 2.07
CA TYR A 137 -16.94 4.50 2.58
C TYR A 137 -17.25 3.02 2.73
N TRP A 138 -16.37 2.20 2.18
CA TRP A 138 -16.37 0.75 2.34
C TRP A 138 -15.10 0.35 3.06
N GLY A 139 -15.29 -0.44 4.10
CA GLY A 139 -14.29 -0.65 5.12
C GLY A 139 -14.92 -1.41 6.26
N GLY A 140 -14.23 -1.45 7.38
CA GLY A 140 -14.76 -2.08 8.57
C GLY A 140 -13.69 -2.71 9.42
N GLU A 141 -14.10 -3.02 10.64
CA GLU A 141 -13.26 -3.64 11.66
C GLU A 141 -12.57 -4.92 11.16
N GLY A 142 -13.28 -5.77 10.41
CA GLY A 142 -12.70 -6.99 9.85
C GLY A 142 -11.53 -6.73 8.89
N ILE A 143 -11.62 -5.68 8.06
CA ILE A 143 -10.55 -5.32 7.12
C ILE A 143 -9.36 -4.73 7.88
N SER A 144 -9.61 -3.78 8.79
CA SER A 144 -8.58 -3.22 9.67
C SER A 144 -7.83 -4.32 10.42
N THR A 145 -8.57 -5.28 10.98
CA THR A 145 -8.01 -6.38 11.78
C THR A 145 -7.13 -7.30 10.94
N ILE A 146 -7.58 -7.71 9.75
CA ILE A 146 -6.78 -8.59 8.88
C ILE A 146 -5.46 -7.92 8.47
N PHE A 147 -5.49 -6.64 8.11
CA PHE A 147 -4.27 -5.92 7.73
C PHE A 147 -3.35 -5.65 8.92
N ALA A 148 -3.89 -5.30 10.08
CA ALA A 148 -3.10 -5.15 11.29
C ALA A 148 -2.40 -6.46 11.68
N LEU A 149 -3.12 -7.58 11.67
CA LEU A 149 -2.53 -8.89 11.92
C LEU A 149 -1.45 -9.23 10.89
N ALA A 150 -1.72 -9.02 9.59
CA ALA A 150 -0.75 -9.27 8.53
C ALA A 150 0.55 -8.46 8.72
N ALA A 151 0.45 -7.21 9.19
CA ALA A 151 1.57 -6.33 9.48
C ALA A 151 2.35 -6.72 10.76
N LEU A 152 1.68 -7.31 11.75
CA LEU A 152 2.31 -7.75 13.00
C LEU A 152 3.03 -9.09 12.86
N ILE A 153 2.61 -9.94 11.92
CA ILE A 153 3.25 -11.25 11.66
C ILE A 153 4.24 -11.23 10.50
N SER A 154 4.34 -10.10 9.77
CA SER A 154 5.29 -9.97 8.67
C SER A 154 6.72 -9.85 9.19
N SER A 155 7.65 -10.44 8.44
CA SER A 155 9.07 -10.61 8.79
C SER A 155 9.88 -9.32 8.68
#